data_AF-A0A7J4EF89-F1
#
_entry.id   AF-A0A7J4EF89-F1
#
_cell.length_a   1.000
_cell.length_b   1.000
_cell.length_c   1.000
_cell.angle_alpha   90.00
_cell.angle_beta   90.00
_cell.angle_gamma   90.00
#
_symmetry.space_group_name_H-M   'P 1'
#
loop_
_entity.id
_entity.type
_entity.pdbx_description
1 polymer ?
#
loop_
_entity_poly.entity_id
_entity_poly.type
_entity_poly.pdbx_seq_one_letter_code
_entity_poly.pdbx_strand_id
1 'polypeptide(L)'
;MEYKAIGFKAGLEIHQQLDTKKLFCNCPSKITDDADYSFRRFLRPTQSELGEVDEAALAEAKKHRHFLYTGSYHFTCLVEADEEPPHALNDEALDVALTM
;
A
#
# COMPACT_ATOMS: atom_id res chain seq x y z
N MET A 1 5.99 4.17 -39.25
CA MET A 1 7.27 3.85 -38.58
C MET A 1 7.48 2.35 -38.66
N GLU A 2 8.69 1.90 -38.97
CA GLU A 2 9.03 0.48 -38.96
C GLU A 2 9.46 0.03 -37.55
N TYR A 3 8.49 -0.25 -36.68
CA TYR A 3 8.73 -0.62 -35.28
C TYR A 3 9.62 -1.85 -35.10
N LYS A 4 9.59 -2.78 -36.07
CA LYS A 4 10.46 -3.95 -36.10
C LYS A 4 11.93 -3.58 -36.37
N ALA A 5 12.18 -2.61 -37.24
CA ALA A 5 13.53 -2.16 -37.59
C ALA A 5 14.26 -1.49 -36.42
N ILE A 6 13.52 -0.89 -35.49
CA ILE A 6 14.07 -0.25 -34.28
C ILE A 6 14.09 -1.17 -33.05
N GLY A 7 13.68 -2.43 -33.20
CA GLY A 7 13.62 -3.39 -32.09
C GLY A 7 12.67 -2.95 -30.96
N PHE A 8 11.53 -2.34 -31.32
CA PHE A 8 10.59 -1.79 -30.35
C PHE A 8 10.10 -2.84 -29.34
N LYS A 9 10.09 -2.46 -28.06
CA LYS A 9 9.56 -3.24 -26.95
C LYS A 9 8.68 -2.34 -26.09
N ALA A 10 7.54 -2.87 -25.65
CA ALA A 10 6.63 -2.19 -24.74
C ALA A 10 6.13 -3.14 -23.65
N GLY A 11 5.80 -2.58 -22.49
CA GLY A 11 5.14 -3.27 -21.39
C GLY A 11 3.89 -2.51 -20.98
N LEU A 12 2.92 -3.23 -20.40
CA LEU A 12 1.67 -2.67 -19.88
C LEU A 12 1.50 -3.14 -18.44
N GLU A 13 1.13 -2.22 -17.56
CA GLU A 13 0.82 -2.47 -16.16
C GLU A 13 -0.51 -1.80 -15.84
N ILE A 14 -1.45 -2.55 -15.26
CA ILE A 14 -2.81 -2.10 -14.96
C ILE A 14 -3.07 -2.34 -13.48
N HIS A 15 -3.52 -1.31 -12.78
CA HIS A 15 -3.99 -1.39 -11.39
C HIS A 15 -5.48 -1.06 -11.38
N GLN A 16 -6.28 -1.86 -10.67
CA GLN A 16 -7.72 -1.66 -10.52
C GLN A 16 -8.15 -1.89 -9.07
N GLN A 17 -8.99 -1.01 -8.54
CA GLN A 17 -9.59 -1.19 -7.21
C GLN A 17 -10.82 -2.08 -7.29
N LEU A 18 -10.98 -2.95 -6.29
CA LEU A 18 -12.16 -3.81 -6.17
C LEU A 18 -13.17 -3.17 -5.23
N ASP A 19 -14.45 -3.16 -5.61
CA ASP A 19 -15.55 -2.67 -4.77
C ASP A 19 -15.95 -3.71 -3.71
N THR A 20 -14.99 -3.98 -2.82
CA THR A 20 -15.10 -4.93 -1.70
C THR A 20 -14.62 -4.23 -0.43
N LYS A 21 -14.65 -4.86 0.74
CA LYS A 21 -13.93 -4.33 1.92
C LYS A 21 -12.41 -4.31 1.69
N LYS A 22 -11.68 -3.60 2.56
CA LYS A 22 -10.21 -3.62 2.52
C LYS A 22 -9.66 -5.05 2.65
N LEU A 23 -8.49 -5.29 2.08
CA LEU A 23 -7.99 -6.64 1.82
C LEU A 23 -7.71 -7.47 3.08
N PHE A 24 -7.29 -6.83 4.17
CA PHE A 24 -6.85 -7.52 5.41
C PHE A 24 -7.52 -6.97 6.67
N CYS A 25 -8.70 -6.37 6.54
CA CYS A 25 -9.52 -5.95 7.67
C CYS A 25 -10.99 -5.81 7.22
N ASN A 26 -11.89 -5.53 8.17
CA ASN A 26 -13.32 -5.37 7.88
C ASN A 26 -13.76 -3.95 7.52
N CYS A 27 -12.84 -2.99 7.40
CA CYS A 27 -13.20 -1.61 7.09
C CYS A 27 -13.75 -1.45 5.67
N PRO A 28 -14.72 -0.54 5.45
CA PRO A 28 -15.17 -0.17 4.11
C PRO A 28 -14.03 0.42 3.27
N SER A 29 -14.02 0.14 1.97
CA SER A 29 -13.08 0.70 0.98
C SER A 29 -13.50 2.08 0.47
N LYS A 30 -14.07 2.92 1.35
CA LYS A 30 -14.54 4.26 0.99
C LYS A 30 -13.52 5.32 1.37
N ILE A 31 -13.34 6.29 0.49
CA ILE A 31 -12.56 7.50 0.77
C ILE A 31 -13.48 8.49 1.49
N THR A 32 -12.97 9.09 2.56
CA THR A 32 -13.62 10.19 3.28
C THR A 32 -12.62 11.31 3.53
N ASP A 33 -13.11 12.54 3.62
CA ASP A 33 -12.34 13.70 4.08
C ASP A 33 -12.43 13.87 5.61
N ASP A 34 -13.22 13.04 6.30
CA ASP A 34 -13.33 13.05 7.76
C ASP A 34 -12.00 12.59 8.40
N ALA A 35 -11.48 13.40 9.32
CA ALA A 35 -10.25 13.14 10.07
C ALA A 35 -10.51 13.24 11.57
N ASP A 36 -11.01 12.15 12.16
CA ASP A 36 -11.35 12.06 13.58
C ASP A 36 -10.11 12.01 14.47
N TYR A 37 -9.02 11.43 13.96
CA TYR A 37 -7.75 11.33 14.67
C TYR A 37 -6.56 11.40 13.71
N SER A 38 -5.38 11.66 14.29
CA SER A 38 -4.12 11.60 13.55
C SER A 38 -2.97 11.10 14.41
N PHE A 39 -1.96 10.53 13.76
CA PHE A 39 -0.75 10.06 14.42
C PHE A 39 0.46 10.19 13.50
N ARG A 40 1.65 10.30 14.09
CA ARG A 40 2.91 10.42 13.35
C ARG A 40 3.74 9.15 13.47
N ARG A 41 4.44 8.80 12.38
CA ARG A 41 5.44 7.72 12.39
C ARG A 41 6.69 8.13 11.62
N PHE A 42 7.79 7.48 11.98
CA PHE A 42 9.07 7.55 11.27
C PHE A 42 9.36 6.15 10.75
N LEU A 43 9.47 6.00 9.44
CA LEU A 43 9.92 4.75 8.84
C LEU A 43 11.45 4.68 8.93
N ARG A 44 11.96 3.47 9.18
CA ARG A 44 13.40 3.20 9.26
C ARG A 44 13.77 2.16 8.20
N PRO A 45 14.92 2.34 7.53
CA PRO A 45 15.41 1.31 6.65
C PRO A 45 15.80 0.07 7.47
N THR A 46 15.62 -1.11 6.88
CA THR A 46 15.96 -2.39 7.50
C THR A 46 17.11 -3.03 6.74
N GLN A 47 17.94 -3.81 7.45
CA GLN A 47 19.01 -4.59 6.84
C GLN A 47 18.45 -5.86 6.20
N SER A 48 18.99 -6.23 5.04
CA SER A 48 18.78 -7.52 4.42
C SER A 48 19.43 -8.64 5.25
N GLU A 49 19.18 -9.89 4.87
CA GLU A 49 19.84 -11.06 5.47
C GLU A 49 21.37 -10.98 5.41
N LEU A 50 21.92 -10.29 4.40
CA LEU A 50 23.36 -10.07 4.22
C LEU A 50 23.88 -8.79 4.89
N GLY A 51 23.02 -8.09 5.64
CA GLY A 51 23.35 -6.83 6.31
C GLY A 51 23.30 -5.59 5.42
N GLU A 52 22.89 -5.73 4.16
CA GLU A 52 22.81 -4.64 3.19
C GLU A 52 21.54 -3.82 3.37
N VAL A 53 21.56 -2.54 3.00
CA VAL A 53 20.38 -1.66 3.08
C VAL A 53 20.07 -1.14 1.68
N ASP A 54 18.80 -1.18 1.31
CA ASP A 54 18.32 -0.63 0.04
C ASP A 54 18.70 0.86 -0.09
N GLU A 55 19.33 1.22 -1.22
CA GLU A 55 19.85 2.56 -1.46
C GLU A 55 18.74 3.62 -1.49
N ALA A 56 17.56 3.28 -2.03
CA ALA A 56 16.43 4.20 -2.11
C ALA A 56 15.80 4.41 -0.73
N ALA A 57 15.65 3.35 0.07
CA ALA A 57 15.18 3.45 1.45
C ALA A 57 16.14 4.29 2.31
N LEU A 58 17.44 4.12 2.12
CA LEU A 58 18.47 4.91 2.81
C LEU A 58 18.46 6.38 2.36
N ALA A 59 18.24 6.64 1.07
CA ALA A 59 18.08 8.00 0.55
C ALA A 59 16.84 8.70 1.12
N GLU A 60 15.71 7.99 1.28
CA GLU A 60 14.51 8.55 1.90
C GLU A 60 14.72 8.80 3.40
N ALA A 61 15.34 7.86 4.12
CA ALA A 61 15.63 8.00 5.55
C ALA A 61 16.50 9.24 5.85
N LYS A 62 17.48 9.54 4.98
CA LYS A 62 18.32 10.74 5.08
C LYS A 62 17.54 12.06 4.99
N LYS A 63 16.32 12.07 4.45
CA LYS A 63 15.46 13.27 4.43
C LYS A 63 14.83 13.59 5.78
N HIS A 64 14.93 12.67 6.77
CA HIS A 64 14.41 12.84 8.13
C HIS A 64 12.92 13.25 8.17
N ARG A 65 12.13 12.73 7.24
CA ARG A 65 10.70 12.99 7.15
C ARG A 65 9.93 12.11 8.12
N HIS A 66 8.83 12.63 8.62
CA HIS A 66 7.80 11.85 9.31
C HIS A 66 6.53 11.84 8.47
N PHE A 67 5.75 10.78 8.63
CA PHE A 67 4.45 10.64 8.00
C PHE A 67 3.39 10.99 9.03
N LEU A 68 2.48 11.91 8.66
CA LEU A 68 1.27 12.19 9.41
C LEU A 68 0.14 11.40 8.77
N TYR A 69 -0.41 10.45 9.52
CA TYR A 69 -1.59 9.68 9.11
C TYR A 69 -2.82 10.28 9.76
N THR A 70 -3.89 10.40 8.98
CA THR A 70 -5.23 10.79 9.44
C THR A 70 -6.16 9.61 9.28
N GLY A 71 -7.06 9.40 10.24
CA GLY A 71 -8.02 8.30 10.24
C GLY A 71 -9.39 8.76 10.66
N SER A 72 -10.40 7.97 10.29
CA SER A 72 -11.78 8.14 10.73
C SER A 72 -12.23 6.90 11.48
N TYR A 73 -12.92 7.08 12.61
CA TYR A 73 -13.43 5.97 13.42
C TYR A 73 -14.40 5.06 12.66
N HIS A 74 -14.95 5.52 11.52
CA HIS A 74 -15.87 4.74 10.69
C HIS A 74 -15.19 3.96 9.54
N PHE A 75 -14.00 4.39 9.11
CA PHE A 75 -13.37 3.89 7.89
C PHE A 75 -11.97 3.31 8.10
N THR A 76 -11.41 3.43 9.30
CA THR A 76 -10.11 2.87 9.68
C THR A 76 -10.20 2.13 11.02
N CYS A 77 -9.35 1.14 11.20
CA CYS A 77 -9.18 0.39 12.44
C CYS A 77 -7.69 0.31 12.82
N LEU A 78 -7.35 -0.55 13.76
CA LEU A 78 -5.97 -0.71 14.25
C LEU A 78 -5.05 -1.36 13.23
N VAL A 79 -5.58 -2.18 12.31
CA VAL A 79 -4.80 -2.76 11.20
C VAL A 79 -4.21 -1.66 10.31
N GLU A 80 -4.97 -0.62 9.97
CA GLU A 80 -4.45 0.53 9.21
C GLU A 80 -3.41 1.36 9.97
N ALA A 81 -3.44 1.29 11.30
CA ALA A 81 -2.51 2.01 12.15
C ALA A 81 -1.24 1.20 12.48
N ASP A 82 -1.14 -0.05 12.01
CA ASP A 82 -0.09 -1.01 12.39
C ASP A 82 -0.08 -1.30 13.91
N GLU A 83 -1.27 -1.30 14.52
CA GLU A 83 -1.47 -1.53 15.97
C GLU A 83 -2.24 -2.83 16.24
N GLU A 84 -2.55 -3.61 15.20
CA GLU A 84 -3.19 -4.92 15.27
C GLU A 84 -2.72 -5.81 14.12
N PRO A 85 -2.50 -7.13 14.32
CA PRO A 85 -2.17 -8.03 13.23
C PRO A 85 -3.22 -7.98 12.09
N PRO A 86 -2.80 -8.04 10.81
CA PRO A 86 -3.73 -8.14 9.70
C PRO A 86 -4.68 -9.33 9.85
N HIS A 87 -5.93 -9.14 9.46
CA HIS A 87 -6.93 -10.22 9.46
C HIS A 87 -6.69 -11.18 8.29
N ALA A 88 -7.49 -12.24 8.22
CA ALA A 88 -7.52 -13.11 7.04
C ALA A 88 -7.81 -12.30 5.76
N LEU A 89 -7.33 -12.81 4.64
CA LEU A 89 -7.59 -12.27 3.31
C LEU A 89 -9.09 -12.11 3.08
N ASN A 90 -9.50 -10.99 2.49
CA ASN A 90 -10.90 -10.79 2.11
C ASN A 90 -11.30 -11.78 0.98
N ASP A 91 -12.15 -12.75 1.32
CA ASP A 91 -12.63 -13.78 0.40
C ASP A 91 -13.35 -13.20 -0.84
N GLU A 92 -14.11 -12.10 -0.67
CA GLU A 92 -14.78 -11.43 -1.79
C GLU A 92 -13.76 -10.85 -2.78
N ALA A 93 -12.70 -10.22 -2.26
CA ALA A 93 -11.62 -9.69 -3.09
C ALA A 93 -10.85 -10.81 -3.81
N LEU A 94 -10.66 -11.94 -3.14
CA LEU A 94 -10.05 -13.14 -3.72
C LEU A 94 -10.91 -13.72 -4.85
N ASP A 95 -12.21 -13.87 -4.63
CA ASP A 95 -13.15 -14.40 -5.63
C ASP A 95 -13.19 -13.53 -6.89
N VAL A 96 -13.22 -12.20 -6.71
CA VAL A 96 -13.16 -11.25 -7.84
C VAL A 96 -11.84 -11.41 -8.59
N ALA A 97 -10.70 -11.47 -7.88
CA ALA A 97 -9.39 -11.63 -8.49
C ALA A 97 -9.24 -12.95 -9.27
N LEU A 98 -9.95 -14.01 -8.89
CA LEU A 98 -9.96 -15.30 -9.58
C LEU A 98 -10.95 -15.37 -10.76
N THR A 99 -11.90 -14.44 -10.83
CA THR A 99 -12.94 -14.40 -11.88
C THR A 99 -12.56 -13.50 -13.05
N MET A 100 -11.70 -12.51 -12.82
CA MET A 100 -11.25 -11.54 -13.83
C MET A 100 -10.43 -12.16 -14.97
#